data_AF-X1GGC1-F1
#
_entry.id   AF-X1GGC1-F1
#
_cell.length_a   1.000
_cell.length_b   1.000
_cell.length_c   1.000
_cell.angle_alpha   90.00
_cell.angle_beta   90.00
_cell.angle_gamma   90.00
#
_symmetry.space_group_name_H-M   'P 1'
#
loop_
_entity.id
_entity.type
_entity.pdbx_description
1 polymer ?
#
loop_
_entity_poly.entity_id
_entity_poly.type
_entity_poly.pdbx_seq_one_letter_code
_entity_poly.pdbx_strand_id
1 'polypeptide(L)'
;QTVTLREFFENDQLPDMVALRHDVDHDLDVALEMAYWEAQRGVRSTYYVLHTADYWKEPQFSDKCLQLQDYGHEVGLHLNMLTEWMRGCTEAPAEELGRLLAPLRDAGVKIVGVSPHGDRLCYDRQFINSWCFSELRPEHPAVAESGLSAEGIPAESEQYAIAYPESGQLVRPDGKTFDLWSVSMNEIGIAYDAVHVRMDSYYTDTGGGWNRSPDPRQRDLGSGRHQVLMHPVHWREPQRAVFFLSTARSGSKWLVNLLDKATPLTARHEFTLNHRFADGRLREEKRTGPGLIELLENKPEAVSLLGEACAWTRGLKGDYAEANVYLEMFLPELEEVFPDALPVHLHRDPRDVVRSIMNRDWYDTPEDSRHPVMDVEGFDGLSQFEKVCWYVRRTNEKLSDWCERRVSFERMVADRVYLAEVLGSLNIPIFERLARAEFDKKINVNYDYTFPEYARWSAGQKATFHEI
;
A
#
# COMPACT_ATOMS: atom_id res chain seq x y z
N GLN A 1 -27.47 7.31 0.45
CA GLN A 1 -26.29 7.59 -0.42
C GLN A 1 -25.04 7.74 0.44
N THR A 2 -23.85 7.35 -0.01
CA THR A 2 -22.60 7.66 0.72
C THR A 2 -22.07 9.06 0.37
N VAL A 3 -21.62 9.77 1.39
CA VAL A 3 -21.15 11.16 1.31
C VAL A 3 -19.88 11.31 2.13
N THR A 4 -19.06 12.32 1.81
CA THR A 4 -17.97 12.69 2.70
C THR A 4 -18.53 13.39 3.95
N LEU A 5 -17.76 13.44 5.03
CA LEU A 5 -18.15 14.10 6.27
C LEU A 5 -18.35 15.61 6.09
N ARG A 6 -17.57 16.24 5.22
CA ARG A 6 -17.82 17.63 4.81
C ARG A 6 -19.19 17.81 4.17
N GLU A 7 -19.55 16.97 3.21
CA GLU A 7 -20.87 17.07 2.57
C GLU A 7 -21.98 16.79 3.59
N PHE A 8 -21.75 15.85 4.50
CA PHE A 8 -22.66 15.55 5.60
C PHE A 8 -22.86 16.75 6.53
N PHE A 9 -21.78 17.47 6.85
CA PHE A 9 -21.79 18.72 7.62
C PHE A 9 -22.48 19.88 6.87
N GLU A 10 -22.13 20.11 5.61
CA GLU A 10 -22.68 21.21 4.78
C GLU A 10 -24.18 21.04 4.49
N ASN A 11 -24.72 19.82 4.62
CA ASN A 11 -26.11 19.48 4.34
C ASN A 11 -26.83 18.94 5.60
N ASP A 12 -26.70 19.62 6.73
CA ASP A 12 -27.18 19.17 8.06
C ASP A 12 -28.70 18.96 8.18
N GLN A 13 -29.50 19.46 7.23
CA GLN A 13 -30.95 19.28 7.15
C GLN A 13 -31.39 18.14 6.20
N LEU A 14 -30.49 17.61 5.37
CA LEU A 14 -30.85 16.55 4.43
C LEU A 14 -30.85 15.17 5.11
N PRO A 15 -31.90 14.35 4.92
CA PRO A 15 -31.94 12.97 5.38
C PRO A 15 -31.28 12.02 4.35
N ASP A 16 -31.24 10.74 4.69
CA ASP A 16 -30.91 9.59 3.81
C ASP A 16 -29.44 9.57 3.35
N MET A 17 -28.56 9.96 4.27
CA MET A 17 -27.12 10.12 4.06
C MET A 17 -26.33 9.18 4.99
N VAL A 18 -25.32 8.52 4.42
CA VAL A 18 -24.34 7.72 5.17
C VAL A 18 -22.98 8.35 5.00
N ALA A 19 -22.41 8.86 6.09
CA ALA A 19 -21.09 9.46 6.14
C ALA A 19 -20.07 8.40 6.58
N LEU A 20 -19.22 7.95 5.66
CA LEU A 20 -18.17 6.98 5.96
C LEU A 20 -16.92 7.73 6.43
N ARG A 21 -16.44 7.37 7.63
CA ARG A 21 -15.25 7.93 8.27
C ARG A 21 -14.21 6.84 8.43
N HIS A 22 -12.96 7.17 8.10
CA HIS A 22 -11.81 6.29 8.30
C HIS A 22 -10.74 7.01 9.10
N ASP A 23 -10.50 6.56 10.32
CA ASP A 23 -9.35 7.04 11.10
C ASP A 23 -8.12 6.20 10.74
N VAL A 24 -7.08 6.86 10.21
CA VAL A 24 -5.88 6.22 9.68
C VAL A 24 -4.79 6.25 10.75
N ASP A 25 -4.75 5.30 11.67
CA ASP A 25 -3.82 5.38 12.81
C ASP A 25 -2.38 4.97 12.49
N HIS A 26 -2.20 4.01 11.59
CA HIS A 26 -0.93 3.29 11.47
C HIS A 26 -0.41 3.11 10.04
N ASP A 27 -1.29 2.95 9.06
CA ASP A 27 -0.91 2.55 7.71
C ASP A 27 -1.75 3.27 6.66
N LEU A 28 -1.12 4.22 5.97
CA LEU A 28 -1.75 5.01 4.92
C LEU A 28 -1.88 4.24 3.60
N ASP A 29 -1.05 3.22 3.35
CA ASP A 29 -1.12 2.44 2.12
C ASP A 29 -2.32 1.48 2.14
N VAL A 30 -2.65 0.94 3.32
CA VAL A 30 -3.90 0.21 3.53
C VAL A 30 -5.12 1.12 3.34
N ALA A 31 -5.06 2.36 3.83
CA ALA A 31 -6.13 3.34 3.63
C ALA A 31 -6.29 3.70 2.14
N LEU A 32 -5.19 3.84 1.39
CA LEU A 32 -5.21 4.08 -0.06
C LEU A 32 -5.78 2.91 -0.85
N GLU A 33 -5.47 1.67 -0.46
CA GLU A 33 -6.07 0.50 -1.07
C GLU A 33 -7.59 0.49 -0.85
N MET A 34 -8.03 0.70 0.39
CA MET A 34 -9.45 0.79 0.71
C MET A 34 -10.13 1.86 -0.13
N ALA A 35 -9.55 3.07 -0.20
CA ALA A 35 -10.05 4.19 -0.98
C ALA A 35 -10.16 3.87 -2.48
N TYR A 36 -9.16 3.19 -3.04
CA TYR A 36 -9.21 2.75 -4.43
C TYR A 36 -10.45 1.88 -4.67
N TRP A 37 -10.70 0.89 -3.82
CA TRP A 37 -11.83 -0.03 -3.97
C TRP A 37 -13.19 0.60 -3.71
N GLU A 38 -13.25 1.58 -2.81
CA GLU A 38 -14.44 2.40 -2.58
C GLU A 38 -14.77 3.24 -3.82
N ALA A 39 -13.78 3.93 -4.38
CA ALA A 39 -13.95 4.71 -5.60
C ALA A 39 -14.39 3.86 -6.80
N GLN A 40 -13.83 2.65 -6.97
CA GLN A 40 -14.29 1.70 -7.99
C GLN A 40 -15.77 1.29 -7.83
N ARG A 41 -16.34 1.45 -6.64
CA ARG A 41 -17.74 1.15 -6.33
C ARG A 41 -18.62 2.41 -6.25
N GLY A 42 -18.06 3.59 -6.56
CA GLY A 42 -18.76 4.87 -6.46
C GLY A 42 -19.03 5.31 -5.01
N VAL A 43 -18.31 4.75 -4.04
CA VAL A 43 -18.41 5.11 -2.63
C VAL A 43 -17.54 6.33 -2.35
N ARG A 44 -18.05 7.25 -1.52
CA ARG A 44 -17.34 8.44 -1.07
C ARG A 44 -17.27 8.44 0.44
N SER A 45 -16.11 8.83 0.97
CA SER A 45 -15.73 8.67 2.37
C SER A 45 -14.77 9.78 2.78
N THR A 46 -14.47 9.87 4.08
CA THR A 46 -13.48 10.80 4.63
C THR A 46 -12.40 10.05 5.39
N TYR A 47 -11.14 10.30 5.04
CA TYR A 47 -9.97 9.71 5.67
C TYR A 47 -9.29 10.73 6.59
N TYR A 48 -9.25 10.47 7.89
CA TYR A 48 -8.58 11.31 8.87
C TYR A 48 -7.15 10.81 9.09
N VAL A 49 -6.17 11.60 8.64
CA VAL A 49 -4.74 11.30 8.76
C VAL A 49 -4.16 11.84 10.07
N LEU A 50 -3.47 10.98 10.81
CA LEU A 50 -2.92 11.23 12.14
C LEU A 50 -1.52 11.85 12.06
N HIS A 51 -1.38 13.07 12.57
CA HIS A 51 -0.12 13.82 12.51
C HIS A 51 1.03 13.26 13.34
N THR A 52 0.71 12.36 14.27
CA THR A 52 1.71 11.64 15.08
C THR A 52 2.06 10.25 14.52
N ALA A 53 1.42 9.79 13.44
CA ALA A 53 1.72 8.49 12.84
C ALA A 53 3.03 8.53 12.03
N ASP A 54 3.71 7.38 11.92
CA ASP A 54 5.01 7.29 11.22
C ASP A 54 4.91 7.70 9.75
N TYR A 55 3.80 7.35 9.08
CA TYR A 55 3.59 7.66 7.67
C TYR A 55 3.52 9.18 7.38
N TRP A 56 3.27 10.02 8.39
CA TRP A 56 3.21 11.48 8.21
C TRP A 56 4.55 12.07 7.75
N LYS A 57 5.66 11.39 8.06
CA LYS A 57 7.02 11.80 7.72
C LYS A 57 7.48 11.24 6.38
N GLU A 58 6.66 10.43 5.70
CA GLU A 58 7.02 9.84 4.43
C GLU A 58 7.14 10.91 3.33
N PRO A 59 8.16 10.83 2.45
CA PRO A 59 8.32 11.81 1.37
C PRO A 59 7.12 11.92 0.44
N GLN A 60 6.34 10.84 0.28
CA GLN A 60 5.17 10.77 -0.59
C GLN A 60 3.86 11.10 0.14
N PHE A 61 3.89 11.49 1.43
CA PHE A 61 2.70 11.68 2.25
C PHE A 61 1.66 12.64 1.62
N SER A 62 2.11 13.79 1.11
CA SER A 62 1.21 14.75 0.46
C SER A 62 0.61 14.20 -0.84
N ASP A 63 1.39 13.46 -1.64
CA ASP A 63 0.88 12.80 -2.85
C ASP A 63 -0.12 11.69 -2.49
N LYS A 64 0.11 10.93 -1.42
CA LYS A 64 -0.86 9.95 -0.91
C LYS A 64 -2.17 10.62 -0.49
N CYS A 65 -2.11 11.77 0.20
CA CYS A 65 -3.32 12.56 0.53
C CYS A 65 -4.05 13.07 -0.73
N LEU A 66 -3.31 13.59 -1.72
CA LEU A 66 -3.92 14.02 -2.98
C LEU A 66 -4.52 12.84 -3.75
N GLN A 67 -3.91 11.65 -3.70
CA GLN A 67 -4.44 10.45 -4.32
C GLN A 67 -5.80 10.03 -3.72
N LEU A 68 -5.99 10.16 -2.40
CA LEU A 68 -7.30 9.97 -1.76
C LEU A 68 -8.34 10.95 -2.33
N GLN A 69 -7.95 12.20 -2.57
CA GLN A 69 -8.84 13.21 -3.15
C GLN A 69 -9.12 13.00 -4.65
N ASP A 70 -8.14 12.48 -5.40
CA ASP A 70 -8.30 12.10 -6.81
C ASP A 70 -9.35 10.97 -6.97
N TYR A 71 -9.50 10.12 -5.95
CA TYR A 71 -10.54 9.09 -5.86
C TYR A 71 -11.92 9.63 -5.44
N GLY A 72 -12.04 10.92 -5.13
CA GLY A 72 -13.30 11.55 -4.73
C GLY A 72 -13.59 11.49 -3.23
N HIS A 73 -12.62 11.09 -2.41
CA HIS A 73 -12.72 11.12 -0.96
C HIS A 73 -12.27 12.47 -0.38
N GLU A 74 -12.65 12.71 0.87
CA GLU A 74 -12.14 13.82 1.65
C GLU A 74 -10.95 13.37 2.51
N VAL A 75 -10.03 14.31 2.77
CA VAL A 75 -8.96 14.13 3.75
C VAL A 75 -9.19 15.10 4.92
N GLY A 76 -9.24 14.56 6.14
CA GLY A 76 -9.32 15.30 7.40
C GLY A 76 -8.08 15.08 8.25
N LEU A 77 -7.93 15.85 9.33
CA LEU A 77 -6.86 15.68 10.30
C LEU A 77 -7.35 14.85 11.50
N HIS A 78 -6.70 13.73 11.77
CA HIS A 78 -6.90 13.00 13.03
C HIS A 78 -6.09 13.71 14.13
N LEU A 79 -6.82 14.40 15.00
CA LEU A 79 -6.31 15.41 15.89
C LEU A 79 -5.76 14.79 17.18
N ASN A 80 -4.44 14.84 17.34
CA ASN A 80 -3.73 14.45 18.56
C ASN A 80 -2.98 15.62 19.24
N MET A 81 -3.47 16.85 19.07
CA MET A 81 -2.71 18.07 19.41
C MET A 81 -2.59 18.34 20.92
N LEU A 82 -3.67 18.17 21.69
CA LEU A 82 -3.59 18.34 23.14
C LEU A 82 -2.75 17.24 23.80
N THR A 83 -2.73 16.05 23.21
CA THR A 83 -1.79 15.00 23.58
C THR A 83 -0.34 15.43 23.43
N GLU A 84 0.03 16.00 22.27
CA GLU A 84 1.40 16.48 22.04
C GLU A 84 1.75 17.64 22.98
N TRP A 85 0.81 18.54 23.29
CA TRP A 85 1.00 19.57 24.31
C TRP A 85 1.24 18.96 25.70
N MET A 86 0.42 17.99 26.10
CA MET A 86 0.53 17.28 27.38
C MET A 86 1.85 16.51 27.51
N ARG A 87 2.40 16.03 26.39
CA ARG A 87 3.74 15.40 26.32
C ARG A 87 4.89 16.39 26.39
N GLY A 88 4.63 17.68 26.19
CA GLY A 88 5.68 18.70 26.07
C GLY A 88 6.32 18.79 24.68
N CYS A 89 5.71 18.18 23.65
CA CYS A 89 6.20 18.28 22.27
C CYS A 89 5.89 19.63 21.63
N THR A 90 4.86 20.34 22.12
CA THR A 90 4.54 21.71 21.70
C THR A 90 4.11 22.57 22.89
N GLU A 91 4.35 23.87 22.77
CA GLU A 91 3.90 24.90 23.73
C GLU A 91 2.78 25.77 23.15
N ALA A 92 2.59 25.74 21.83
CA ALA A 92 1.65 26.57 21.10
C ALA A 92 0.80 25.71 20.15
N PRO A 93 -0.24 25.03 20.65
CA PRO A 93 -1.09 24.15 19.85
C PRO A 93 -1.64 24.77 18.56
N ALA A 94 -2.07 26.04 18.59
CA ALA A 94 -2.59 26.74 17.42
C ALA A 94 -1.53 26.93 16.33
N GLU A 95 -0.35 27.42 16.71
CA GLU A 95 0.77 27.64 15.79
C GLU A 95 1.26 26.33 15.19
N GLU A 96 1.34 25.27 16.01
CA GLU A 96 1.79 23.95 15.57
C GLU A 96 0.79 23.31 14.59
N LEU A 97 -0.53 23.43 14.84
CA LEU A 97 -1.55 23.01 13.86
C LEU A 97 -1.41 23.76 12.54
N GLY A 98 -1.20 25.08 12.57
CA GLY A 98 -0.95 25.87 11.37
C GLY A 98 0.29 25.38 10.60
N ARG A 99 1.38 25.10 11.33
CA ARG A 99 2.64 24.58 10.77
C ARG A 99 2.47 23.19 10.14
N LEU A 100 1.67 22.31 10.73
CA LEU A 100 1.39 20.97 10.21
C LEU A 100 0.53 21.01 8.95
N LEU A 101 -0.46 21.91 8.90
CA LEU A 101 -1.41 22.00 7.78
C LEU A 101 -0.84 22.77 6.58
N ALA A 102 0.06 23.73 6.79
CA ALA A 102 0.58 24.59 5.72
C ALA A 102 1.23 23.80 4.57
N PRO A 103 2.18 22.87 4.79
CA PRO A 103 2.79 22.10 3.70
C PRO A 103 1.78 21.28 2.88
N LEU A 104 0.76 20.72 3.54
CA LEU A 104 -0.29 19.95 2.86
C LEU A 104 -1.15 20.84 1.97
N ARG A 105 -1.51 22.02 2.48
CA ARG A 105 -2.29 23.01 1.72
C ARG A 105 -1.49 23.61 0.56
N ASP A 106 -0.20 23.86 0.77
CA ASP A 106 0.73 24.32 -0.27
C ASP A 106 0.88 23.28 -1.39
N ALA A 107 0.87 22.00 -1.04
CA ALA A 107 0.82 20.89 -2.01
C ALA A 107 -0.56 20.74 -2.70
N GLY A 108 -1.59 21.45 -2.23
CA GLY A 108 -2.94 21.45 -2.79
C GLY A 108 -3.93 20.50 -2.10
N VAL A 109 -3.53 19.85 -1.00
CA VAL A 109 -4.43 18.98 -0.22
C VAL A 109 -5.49 19.84 0.47
N LYS A 110 -6.76 19.55 0.22
CA LYS A 110 -7.87 20.25 0.89
C LYS A 110 -8.18 19.55 2.22
N ILE A 111 -7.84 20.19 3.33
CA ILE A 111 -8.13 19.69 4.68
C ILE A 111 -8.90 20.76 5.44
N VAL A 112 -10.16 20.44 5.76
CA VAL A 112 -11.09 21.34 6.46
C VAL A 112 -11.82 20.66 7.62
N GLY A 113 -11.73 19.33 7.75
CA GLY A 113 -12.33 18.57 8.85
C GLY A 113 -11.29 18.06 9.83
N VAL A 114 -11.68 17.92 11.10
CA VAL A 114 -10.91 17.24 12.15
C VAL A 114 -11.70 16.10 12.77
N SER A 115 -11.00 15.17 13.41
CA SER A 115 -11.55 14.06 14.17
C SER A 115 -10.64 13.80 15.37
N PRO A 116 -11.11 13.76 16.63
CA PRO A 116 -10.24 13.59 17.80
C PRO A 116 -9.67 12.17 17.87
N HIS A 117 -8.34 12.07 18.02
CA HIS A 117 -7.66 10.79 18.23
C HIS A 117 -7.77 10.35 19.70
N GLY A 118 -8.17 9.10 19.89
CA GLY A 118 -8.36 8.46 21.19
C GLY A 118 -7.08 7.99 21.87
N ASP A 119 -6.06 8.85 21.94
CA ASP A 119 -4.76 8.49 22.52
C ASP A 119 -4.91 8.01 23.97
N ARG A 120 -4.12 7.01 24.38
CA ARG A 120 -4.17 6.48 25.75
C ARG A 120 -3.99 7.57 26.81
N LEU A 121 -3.17 8.58 26.51
CA LEU A 121 -2.90 9.68 27.42
C LEU A 121 -4.15 10.54 27.71
N CYS A 122 -5.11 10.60 26.79
CA CYS A 122 -6.40 11.27 26.98
C CYS A 122 -7.16 10.67 28.17
N TYR A 123 -7.16 9.34 28.28
CA TYR A 123 -7.75 8.63 29.40
C TYR A 123 -6.92 8.81 30.69
N ASP A 124 -5.60 8.71 30.60
CA ASP A 124 -4.74 8.82 31.79
C ASP A 124 -4.71 10.24 32.39
N ARG A 125 -4.98 11.27 31.57
CA ARG A 125 -4.94 12.70 31.96
C ARG A 125 -6.26 13.43 31.82
N GLN A 126 -7.33 12.71 31.49
CA GLN A 126 -8.72 13.19 31.47
C GLN A 126 -8.92 14.41 30.56
N PHE A 127 -8.64 14.27 29.27
CA PHE A 127 -8.91 15.31 28.27
C PHE A 127 -9.27 14.73 26.90
N ILE A 128 -10.00 15.49 26.09
CA ILE A 128 -10.32 15.15 24.69
C ILE A 128 -9.61 16.13 23.78
N ASN A 129 -9.02 15.65 22.68
CA ASN A 129 -8.22 16.48 21.79
C ASN A 129 -8.98 17.66 21.17
N SER A 130 -10.29 17.51 20.92
CA SER A 130 -11.15 18.57 20.35
C SER A 130 -11.45 19.71 21.33
N TRP A 131 -11.22 19.53 22.63
CA TRP A 131 -11.45 20.57 23.64
C TRP A 131 -10.52 21.78 23.52
N CYS A 132 -9.59 21.81 22.56
CA CYS A 132 -8.85 23.01 22.24
C CYS A 132 -9.69 24.04 21.47
N PHE A 133 -10.73 23.62 20.74
CA PHE A 133 -11.38 24.44 19.72
C PHE A 133 -12.56 25.28 20.23
N SER A 134 -12.44 26.60 20.17
CA SER A 134 -13.43 27.54 20.71
C SER A 134 -14.85 27.35 20.15
N GLU A 135 -14.95 27.01 18.87
CA GLU A 135 -16.21 26.87 18.13
C GLU A 135 -17.01 25.62 18.54
N LEU A 136 -16.36 24.66 19.20
CA LEU A 136 -17.00 23.43 19.68
C LEU A 136 -17.48 23.54 21.13
N ARG A 137 -17.18 24.65 21.81
CA ARG A 137 -17.50 24.81 23.24
C ARG A 137 -19.02 24.86 23.46
N PRO A 138 -19.62 23.92 24.21
CA PRO A 138 -21.03 23.99 24.56
C PRO A 138 -21.29 25.03 25.65
N GLU A 139 -22.56 25.40 25.86
CA GLU A 139 -22.98 26.34 26.91
C GLU A 139 -22.60 25.85 28.32
N HIS A 140 -22.66 24.53 28.54
CA HIS A 140 -22.34 23.89 29.81
C HIS A 140 -21.35 22.72 29.63
N PRO A 141 -20.03 22.99 29.44
CA PRO A 141 -19.03 21.96 29.13
C PRO A 141 -18.93 20.84 30.16
N ALA A 142 -18.95 21.16 31.46
CA ALA A 142 -18.87 20.15 32.51
C ALA A 142 -20.01 19.11 32.44
N VAL A 143 -21.17 19.49 31.91
CA VAL A 143 -22.33 18.60 31.74
C VAL A 143 -22.27 17.87 30.40
N ALA A 144 -21.95 18.57 29.32
CA ALA A 144 -22.00 18.02 27.96
C ALA A 144 -20.79 17.12 27.63
N GLU A 145 -19.63 17.39 28.20
CA GLU A 145 -18.36 16.77 27.83
C GLU A 145 -17.87 15.71 28.82
N SER A 146 -18.44 15.69 30.04
CA SER A 146 -18.13 14.64 31.02
C SER A 146 -18.79 13.32 30.63
N GLY A 147 -18.07 12.22 30.79
CA GLY A 147 -18.58 10.89 30.48
C GLY A 147 -18.41 10.48 29.02
N LEU A 148 -17.75 11.30 28.21
CA LEU A 148 -17.34 10.95 26.84
C LEU A 148 -16.03 10.14 26.85
N SER A 149 -15.79 9.39 25.79
CA SER A 149 -14.50 8.75 25.51
C SER A 149 -13.50 9.74 24.90
N ALA A 150 -12.25 9.33 24.72
CA ALA A 150 -11.23 10.18 24.13
C ALA A 150 -11.52 10.57 22.66
N GLU A 151 -12.36 9.79 21.99
CA GLU A 151 -12.88 10.03 20.64
C GLU A 151 -14.14 10.91 20.64
N GLY A 152 -14.60 11.41 21.79
CA GLY A 152 -15.71 12.37 21.89
C GLY A 152 -17.12 11.77 21.84
N ILE A 153 -17.26 10.44 21.95
CA ILE A 153 -18.56 9.76 21.98
C ILE A 153 -18.91 9.30 23.39
N PRO A 154 -20.19 9.05 23.74
CA PRO A 154 -20.55 8.53 25.07
C PRO A 154 -19.78 7.26 25.42
N ALA A 155 -19.14 7.23 26.59
CA ALA A 155 -18.34 6.10 27.01
C ALA A 155 -19.21 4.91 27.42
N GLU A 156 -18.81 3.70 27.05
CA GLU A 156 -19.54 2.46 27.37
C GLU A 156 -19.37 2.01 28.83
N SER A 157 -18.31 2.48 29.49
CA SER A 157 -17.97 2.12 30.87
C SER A 157 -17.15 3.20 31.54
N GLU A 158 -17.16 3.22 32.88
CA GLU A 158 -16.46 4.23 33.68
C GLU A 158 -14.95 4.30 33.40
N GLN A 159 -14.30 3.20 33.02
CA GLN A 159 -12.87 3.19 32.69
C GLN A 159 -12.51 3.98 31.43
N TYR A 160 -13.48 4.23 30.54
CA TYR A 160 -13.32 5.02 29.32
C TYR A 160 -14.06 6.36 29.40
N ALA A 161 -14.67 6.68 30.55
CA ALA A 161 -15.34 7.94 30.77
C ALA A 161 -14.32 9.01 31.20
N ILE A 162 -14.20 10.07 30.42
CA ILE A 162 -13.36 11.22 30.72
C ILE A 162 -14.16 12.22 31.56
N ALA A 163 -13.58 12.67 32.67
CA ALA A 163 -14.12 13.74 33.49
C ALA A 163 -13.65 15.11 32.97
N TYR A 164 -14.59 16.02 32.72
CA TYR A 164 -14.26 17.38 32.30
C TYR A 164 -13.67 18.18 33.48
N PRO A 165 -12.56 18.92 33.28
CA PRO A 165 -11.97 19.74 34.34
C PRO A 165 -12.79 21.01 34.60
N GLU A 166 -13.41 21.11 35.79
CA GLU A 166 -14.22 22.28 36.16
C GLU A 166 -13.46 23.62 36.13
N SER A 167 -12.13 23.59 36.25
CA SER A 167 -11.28 24.77 36.09
C SER A 167 -11.33 25.38 34.68
N GLY A 168 -11.77 24.63 33.68
CA GLY A 168 -11.67 25.00 32.26
C GLY A 168 -10.24 25.01 31.74
N GLN A 169 -9.30 24.41 32.48
CA GLN A 169 -7.88 24.38 32.15
C GLN A 169 -7.33 22.96 32.28
N LEU A 170 -6.46 22.56 31.34
CA LEU A 170 -5.59 21.40 31.49
C LEU A 170 -4.32 21.80 32.21
N VAL A 171 -3.82 20.92 33.06
CA VAL A 171 -2.56 21.11 33.78
C VAL A 171 -1.61 19.99 33.41
N ARG A 172 -0.46 20.36 32.84
CA ARG A 172 0.61 19.43 32.48
C ARG A 172 1.45 19.09 33.73
N PRO A 173 2.12 17.91 33.78
CA PRO A 173 2.91 17.53 34.97
C PRO A 173 4.01 18.50 35.39
N ASP A 174 4.49 19.36 34.50
CA ASP A 174 5.47 20.42 34.78
C ASP A 174 4.85 21.73 35.28
N GLY A 175 3.53 21.76 35.50
CA GLY A 175 2.79 22.90 36.02
C GLY A 175 2.31 23.90 34.98
N LYS A 176 2.59 23.68 33.68
CA LYS A 176 2.03 24.54 32.63
C LYS A 176 0.53 24.28 32.47
N THR A 177 -0.20 25.35 32.18
CA THR A 177 -1.65 25.31 31.99
C THR A 177 -2.01 25.59 30.54
N PHE A 178 -3.08 24.97 30.07
CA PHE A 178 -3.69 25.26 28.79
C PHE A 178 -5.17 25.58 29.00
N ASP A 179 -5.60 26.76 28.56
CA ASP A 179 -7.01 27.15 28.58
C ASP A 179 -7.77 26.32 27.55
N LEU A 180 -8.74 25.52 27.98
CA LEU A 180 -9.61 24.81 27.05
C LEU A 180 -10.41 25.81 26.21
N TRP A 181 -10.74 25.39 24.99
CA TRP A 181 -11.55 26.17 24.04
C TRP A 181 -10.90 27.49 23.60
N SER A 182 -9.55 27.54 23.58
CA SER A 182 -8.76 28.74 23.30
C SER A 182 -8.24 28.87 21.87
N VAL A 183 -8.34 27.82 21.05
CA VAL A 183 -7.87 27.79 19.66
C VAL A 183 -9.06 28.03 18.73
N SER A 184 -8.95 28.98 17.79
CA SER A 184 -9.99 29.13 16.75
C SER A 184 -9.75 28.17 15.60
N MET A 185 -10.75 27.34 15.30
CA MET A 185 -10.79 26.51 14.09
C MET A 185 -10.71 27.37 12.83
N ASN A 186 -11.44 28.49 12.79
CA ASN A 186 -11.48 29.36 11.61
C ASN A 186 -10.11 29.97 11.29
N GLU A 187 -9.34 30.40 12.30
CA GLU A 187 -8.00 30.96 12.10
C GLU A 187 -7.01 29.96 11.48
N ILE A 188 -7.18 28.66 11.76
CA ILE A 188 -6.38 27.58 11.18
C ILE A 188 -7.06 26.88 10.00
N GLY A 189 -8.19 27.40 9.50
CA GLY A 189 -8.90 26.90 8.33
C GLY A 189 -9.56 25.53 8.51
N ILE A 190 -9.99 25.19 9.72
CA ILE A 190 -10.85 24.03 10.01
C ILE A 190 -12.30 24.51 10.09
N ALA A 191 -13.22 23.77 9.46
CA ALA A 191 -14.62 24.12 9.34
C ALA A 191 -15.53 23.28 10.25
N TYR A 192 -15.17 22.02 10.53
CA TYR A 192 -16.00 21.12 11.33
C TYR A 192 -15.17 20.05 12.04
N ASP A 193 -15.75 19.48 13.10
CA ASP A 193 -15.26 18.29 13.79
C ASP A 193 -16.23 17.12 13.55
N ALA A 194 -15.68 15.94 13.21
CA ALA A 194 -16.44 14.77 12.79
C ALA A 194 -17.47 14.29 13.81
N VAL A 195 -17.21 14.52 15.11
CA VAL A 195 -18.03 14.04 16.22
C VAL A 195 -19.13 15.04 16.57
N HIS A 196 -18.92 16.31 16.24
CA HIS A 196 -19.89 17.38 16.46
C HIS A 196 -20.85 17.57 15.28
N VAL A 197 -20.71 16.78 14.20
CA VAL A 197 -21.66 16.81 13.08
C VAL A 197 -22.98 16.12 13.48
N ARG A 198 -24.10 16.77 13.14
CA ARG A 198 -25.44 16.22 13.41
C ARG A 198 -25.68 14.89 12.69
N MET A 199 -26.02 13.87 13.47
CA MET A 199 -26.34 12.51 13.03
C MET A 199 -27.46 11.90 13.87
N ASP A 200 -28.18 10.92 13.31
CA ASP A 200 -29.21 10.12 13.96
C ASP A 200 -28.66 8.80 14.51
N SER A 201 -27.57 8.28 13.92
CA SER A 201 -26.91 7.06 14.38
C SER A 201 -25.41 7.10 14.11
N TYR A 202 -24.67 6.48 15.03
CA TYR A 202 -23.22 6.34 14.98
C TYR A 202 -22.85 4.86 15.10
N TYR A 203 -21.96 4.41 14.22
CA TYR A 203 -21.40 3.06 14.22
C TYR A 203 -19.89 3.15 14.20
N THR A 204 -19.23 2.26 14.95
CA THR A 204 -17.77 2.21 15.03
C THR A 204 -17.27 0.78 15.19
N ASP A 205 -16.16 0.50 14.51
CA ASP A 205 -15.36 -0.71 14.67
C ASP A 205 -14.16 -0.52 15.64
N THR A 206 -14.10 0.60 16.37
CA THR A 206 -13.01 0.90 17.32
C THR A 206 -12.71 -0.30 18.20
N GLY A 207 -11.46 -0.78 18.15
CA GLY A 207 -11.03 -1.98 18.86
C GLY A 207 -11.09 -3.28 18.04
N GLY A 208 -11.23 -3.20 16.71
CA GLY A 208 -11.11 -4.36 15.82
C GLY A 208 -12.42 -5.09 15.52
N GLY A 209 -13.55 -4.37 15.54
CA GLY A 209 -14.86 -4.92 15.18
C GLY A 209 -16.03 -4.14 15.79
N TRP A 210 -17.25 -4.49 15.40
CA TRP A 210 -18.51 -3.87 15.85
C TRP A 210 -18.88 -4.29 17.29
N ASN A 211 -17.96 -4.09 18.22
CA ASN A 211 -18.14 -4.44 19.63
C ASN A 211 -18.75 -3.29 20.42
N ARG A 212 -18.45 -2.05 20.00
CA ARG A 212 -18.91 -0.82 20.67
C ARG A 212 -20.16 -0.20 20.05
N SER A 213 -20.67 -0.85 19.01
CA SER A 213 -21.88 -0.44 18.31
C SER A 213 -22.44 -1.65 17.55
N PRO A 214 -23.73 -1.68 17.22
CA PRO A 214 -24.28 -2.73 16.36
C PRO A 214 -23.59 -2.74 15.00
N ASP A 215 -23.50 -3.92 14.38
CA ASP A 215 -23.02 -4.04 13.00
C ASP A 215 -23.95 -3.24 12.04
N PRO A 216 -23.44 -2.22 11.32
CA PRO A 216 -24.26 -1.39 10.44
C PRO A 216 -24.85 -2.19 9.28
N ARG A 217 -24.28 -3.34 8.91
CA ARG A 217 -24.81 -4.23 7.86
C ARG A 217 -26.12 -4.90 8.25
N GLN A 218 -26.44 -4.89 9.55
CA GLN A 218 -27.68 -5.44 10.10
C GLN A 218 -28.74 -4.36 10.37
N ARG A 219 -28.49 -3.13 9.91
CA ARG A 219 -29.35 -1.97 10.12
C ARG A 219 -29.85 -1.43 8.79
N ASP A 220 -31.03 -0.81 8.82
CA ASP A 220 -31.54 -0.05 7.69
C ASP A 220 -30.90 1.34 7.73
N LEU A 221 -30.00 1.61 6.77
CA LEU A 221 -29.35 2.90 6.58
C LEU A 221 -29.98 3.70 5.44
N GLY A 222 -31.15 3.25 4.95
CA GLY A 222 -31.89 3.89 3.87
C GLY A 222 -32.60 5.17 4.29
N SER A 223 -32.84 5.36 5.59
CA SER A 223 -33.53 6.53 6.13
C SER A 223 -32.77 7.20 7.27
N GLY A 224 -32.60 8.51 7.20
CA GLY A 224 -31.93 9.29 8.26
C GLY A 224 -30.44 9.52 8.00
N ARG A 225 -29.73 9.95 9.03
CA ARG A 225 -28.36 10.46 8.95
C ARG A 225 -27.42 9.57 9.76
N HIS A 226 -26.59 8.80 9.09
CA HIS A 226 -25.74 7.81 9.75
C HIS A 226 -24.27 8.13 9.54
N GLN A 227 -23.47 8.05 10.60
CA GLN A 227 -22.02 8.04 10.50
C GLN A 227 -21.50 6.64 10.81
N VAL A 228 -20.58 6.14 9.98
CA VAL A 228 -19.94 4.83 10.15
C VAL A 228 -18.43 5.04 10.16
N LEU A 229 -17.81 4.83 11.32
CA LEU A 229 -16.36 4.81 11.51
C LEU A 229 -15.83 3.39 11.26
N MET A 230 -14.85 3.28 10.35
CA MET A 230 -14.10 2.05 10.10
C MET A 230 -12.61 2.35 10.05
N HIS A 231 -11.78 1.62 10.79
CA HIS A 231 -10.32 1.81 10.72
C HIS A 231 -9.76 0.94 9.59
N PRO A 232 -9.02 1.50 8.61
CA PRO A 232 -8.50 0.73 7.48
C PRO A 232 -7.66 -0.50 7.89
N VAL A 233 -6.97 -0.42 9.04
CA VAL A 233 -6.15 -1.52 9.57
C VAL A 233 -6.97 -2.78 9.93
N HIS A 234 -8.28 -2.66 10.12
CA HIS A 234 -9.17 -3.79 10.43
C HIS A 234 -9.92 -4.34 9.20
N TRP A 235 -9.76 -3.70 8.04
CA TRP A 235 -10.53 -4.00 6.84
C TRP A 235 -9.94 -5.14 5.98
N ARG A 236 -8.62 -5.37 6.05
CA ARG A 236 -7.91 -6.29 5.15
C ARG A 236 -8.19 -7.77 5.41
N GLU A 237 -8.18 -8.54 4.32
CA GLU A 237 -8.12 -10.01 4.30
C GLU A 237 -6.72 -10.53 4.68
N PRO A 238 -6.53 -11.86 4.86
CA PRO A 238 -5.20 -12.44 5.03
C PRO A 238 -4.24 -12.04 3.92
N GLN A 239 -2.96 -11.92 4.28
CA GLN A 239 -1.89 -11.53 3.37
C GLN A 239 -1.81 -12.43 2.14
N ARG A 240 -1.60 -11.82 0.98
CA ARG A 240 -1.43 -12.47 -0.32
C ARG A 240 0.00 -12.34 -0.82
N ALA A 241 0.45 -13.34 -1.59
CA ALA A 241 1.74 -13.31 -2.28
C ALA A 241 1.54 -13.50 -3.78
N VAL A 242 2.13 -12.63 -4.59
CA VAL A 242 2.03 -12.68 -6.07
C VAL A 242 3.42 -12.80 -6.68
N PHE A 243 3.65 -13.85 -7.47
CA PHE A 243 4.94 -14.08 -8.13
C PHE A 243 4.83 -13.81 -9.63
N PHE A 244 5.44 -12.72 -10.08
CA PHE A 244 5.60 -12.40 -11.50
C PHE A 244 6.81 -13.16 -12.06
N LEU A 245 6.54 -14.29 -12.70
CA LEU A 245 7.54 -15.19 -13.25
C LEU A 245 7.78 -14.89 -14.72
N SER A 246 9.04 -14.90 -15.15
CA SER A 246 9.37 -14.56 -16.53
C SER A 246 10.72 -15.11 -16.97
N THR A 247 10.96 -15.13 -18.27
CA THR A 247 12.34 -15.15 -18.77
C THR A 247 13.07 -13.90 -18.29
N ALA A 248 14.39 -14.00 -18.17
CA ALA A 248 15.21 -12.82 -18.03
C ALA A 248 14.93 -11.82 -19.16
N ARG A 249 15.16 -10.53 -18.85
CA ARG A 249 14.95 -9.42 -19.80
C ARG A 249 13.48 -9.14 -20.14
N SER A 250 12.53 -9.59 -19.33
CA SER A 250 11.09 -9.33 -19.53
C SER A 250 10.54 -8.11 -18.76
N GLY A 251 11.42 -7.23 -18.25
CA GLY A 251 11.01 -6.00 -17.55
C GLY A 251 10.65 -6.17 -16.07
N SER A 252 10.96 -7.32 -15.48
CA SER A 252 10.70 -7.67 -14.06
C SER A 252 11.11 -6.58 -13.06
N LYS A 253 12.33 -6.03 -13.20
CA LYS A 253 12.82 -4.95 -12.32
C LYS A 253 12.01 -3.65 -12.42
N TRP A 254 11.53 -3.30 -13.62
CA TRP A 254 10.69 -2.11 -13.78
C TRP A 254 9.34 -2.32 -13.10
N LEU A 255 8.75 -3.51 -13.28
CA LEU A 255 7.47 -3.85 -12.65
C LEU A 255 7.58 -3.78 -11.13
N VAL A 256 8.62 -4.38 -10.53
CA VAL A 256 8.83 -4.33 -9.07
C VAL A 256 8.95 -2.91 -8.56
N ASN A 257 9.72 -2.05 -9.24
CA ASN A 257 9.87 -0.65 -8.82
C ASN A 257 8.54 0.12 -8.88
N LEU A 258 7.68 -0.20 -9.85
CA LEU A 258 6.35 0.39 -9.94
C LEU A 258 5.45 -0.15 -8.82
N LEU A 259 5.44 -1.46 -8.60
CA LEU A 259 4.64 -2.09 -7.54
C LEU A 259 5.00 -1.53 -6.15
N ASP A 260 6.29 -1.49 -5.80
CA ASP A 260 6.76 -1.06 -4.47
C ASP A 260 6.45 0.42 -4.16
N LYS A 261 6.24 1.26 -5.18
CA LYS A 261 6.07 2.71 -5.01
C LYS A 261 4.65 3.21 -5.26
N ALA A 262 3.87 2.45 -6.02
CA ALA A 262 2.57 2.89 -6.52
C ALA A 262 1.46 1.87 -6.29
N THR A 263 1.68 0.90 -5.41
CA THR A 263 0.69 -0.07 -4.96
C THR A 263 0.89 -0.30 -3.46
N PRO A 264 -0.04 -0.95 -2.74
CA PRO A 264 0.12 -1.25 -1.31
C PRO A 264 1.05 -2.46 -1.05
N LEU A 265 1.66 -3.01 -2.09
CA LEU A 265 2.51 -4.20 -2.00
C LEU A 265 3.91 -3.84 -1.52
N THR A 266 4.49 -4.71 -0.68
CA THR A 266 5.95 -4.80 -0.60
C THR A 266 6.44 -5.61 -1.78
N ALA A 267 7.17 -4.99 -2.71
CA ALA A 267 7.63 -5.67 -3.91
C ALA A 267 9.15 -5.90 -3.92
N ARG A 268 9.59 -7.07 -4.38
CA ARG A 268 11.01 -7.41 -4.49
C ARG A 268 11.37 -8.00 -5.86
N HIS A 269 12.62 -7.80 -6.27
CA HIS A 269 13.16 -8.32 -7.53
C HIS A 269 14.18 -9.40 -7.21
N GLU A 270 13.89 -10.63 -7.60
CA GLU A 270 14.75 -11.81 -7.39
C GLU A 270 15.16 -11.97 -5.90
N PHE A 271 14.19 -11.94 -4.98
CA PHE A 271 14.45 -12.05 -3.53
C PHE A 271 14.55 -13.50 -3.09
N THR A 272 13.52 -14.29 -3.40
CA THR A 272 13.47 -15.71 -3.12
C THR A 272 14.60 -16.42 -3.86
N LEU A 273 15.24 -17.38 -3.18
CA LEU A 273 16.49 -18.06 -3.56
C LEU A 273 17.78 -17.23 -3.41
N ASN A 274 17.72 -15.89 -3.36
CA ASN A 274 18.95 -15.08 -3.25
C ASN A 274 19.35 -14.72 -1.82
N HIS A 275 18.38 -14.42 -0.96
CA HIS A 275 18.66 -13.94 0.40
C HIS A 275 18.46 -15.03 1.45
N ARG A 276 19.00 -14.78 2.66
CA ARG A 276 18.79 -15.64 3.83
C ARG A 276 17.93 -14.95 4.86
N PHE A 277 17.01 -15.68 5.45
CA PHE A 277 16.23 -15.24 6.59
C PHE A 277 16.24 -16.32 7.68
N ALA A 278 17.07 -16.09 8.70
CA ALA A 278 17.21 -16.99 9.83
C ALA A 278 17.23 -16.17 11.13
N ASP A 279 16.73 -16.75 12.21
CA ASP A 279 16.68 -16.13 13.55
C ASP A 279 16.02 -14.73 13.55
N GLY A 280 15.02 -14.52 12.71
CA GLY A 280 14.31 -13.25 12.57
C GLY A 280 15.12 -12.14 11.89
N ARG A 281 16.25 -12.46 11.25
CA ARG A 281 17.14 -11.48 10.60
C ARG A 281 17.30 -11.78 9.11
N LEU A 282 17.03 -10.78 8.29
CA LEU A 282 17.32 -10.80 6.86
C LEU A 282 18.81 -10.53 6.63
N ARG A 283 19.45 -11.38 5.84
CA ARG A 283 20.79 -11.18 5.28
C ARG A 283 20.67 -11.05 3.78
N GLU A 284 20.94 -9.84 3.29
CA GLU A 284 20.92 -9.55 1.87
C GLU A 284 22.12 -10.19 1.17
N GLU A 285 21.87 -11.28 0.48
CA GLU A 285 22.83 -11.94 -0.40
C GLU A 285 22.37 -11.86 -1.86
N LYS A 286 23.29 -12.01 -2.80
CA LYS A 286 22.94 -12.19 -4.20
C LYS A 286 23.70 -13.39 -4.72
N ARG A 287 23.00 -14.48 -5.02
CA ARG A 287 23.64 -15.66 -5.59
C ARG A 287 24.11 -15.34 -7.00
N THR A 288 25.28 -15.88 -7.32
CA THR A 288 25.81 -15.88 -8.68
C THR A 288 25.10 -16.96 -9.49
N GLY A 289 25.20 -16.95 -10.82
CA GLY A 289 24.61 -18.01 -11.65
C GLY A 289 25.09 -19.43 -11.29
N PRO A 290 26.38 -19.67 -10.99
CA PRO A 290 26.84 -20.97 -10.48
C PRO A 290 26.13 -21.38 -9.21
N GLY A 291 25.94 -20.45 -8.26
CA GLY A 291 25.19 -20.71 -7.03
C GLY A 291 23.71 -21.02 -7.26
N LEU A 292 23.12 -20.56 -8.37
CA LEU A 292 21.76 -20.93 -8.78
C LEU A 292 21.70 -22.29 -9.50
N ILE A 293 22.73 -22.63 -10.28
CA ILE A 293 22.87 -23.95 -10.89
C ILE A 293 23.07 -25.02 -9.80
N GLU A 294 23.92 -24.74 -8.81
CA GLU A 294 24.13 -25.62 -7.64
C GLU A 294 22.81 -25.87 -6.88
N LEU A 295 21.88 -24.92 -6.85
CA LEU A 295 20.55 -25.12 -6.24
C LEU A 295 19.70 -26.14 -6.98
N LEU A 296 19.87 -26.29 -8.31
CA LEU A 296 19.17 -27.33 -9.07
C LEU A 296 19.62 -28.73 -8.67
N GLU A 297 20.91 -28.88 -8.33
CA GLU A 297 21.49 -30.14 -7.85
C GLU A 297 21.23 -30.37 -6.35
N ASN A 298 20.98 -29.29 -5.59
CA ASN A 298 20.71 -29.32 -4.16
C ASN A 298 19.28 -28.84 -3.83
N LYS A 299 18.28 -29.62 -4.24
CA LYS A 299 16.86 -29.35 -3.95
C LYS A 299 16.56 -29.05 -2.46
N PRO A 300 17.12 -29.77 -1.46
CA PRO A 300 16.87 -29.45 -0.06
C PRO A 300 17.25 -28.01 0.32
N GLU A 301 18.34 -27.48 -0.23
CA GLU A 301 18.75 -26.10 0.00
C GLU A 301 17.77 -25.10 -0.64
N ALA A 302 17.29 -25.38 -1.86
CA ALA A 302 16.28 -24.54 -2.52
C ALA A 302 14.97 -24.48 -1.72
N VAL A 303 14.49 -25.62 -1.21
CA VAL A 303 13.31 -25.69 -0.33
C VAL A 303 13.54 -24.94 0.99
N SER A 304 14.74 -25.02 1.57
CA SER A 304 15.09 -24.23 2.76
C SER A 304 14.97 -22.73 2.49
N LEU A 305 15.52 -22.25 1.37
CA LEU A 305 15.47 -20.84 0.98
C LEU A 305 14.05 -20.35 0.67
N LEU A 306 13.24 -21.19 0.03
CA LEU A 306 11.82 -20.93 -0.16
C LEU A 306 11.11 -20.78 1.20
N GLY A 307 11.40 -21.68 2.14
CA GLY A 307 10.84 -21.64 3.50
C GLY A 307 11.25 -20.37 4.26
N GLU A 308 12.52 -19.96 4.17
CA GLU A 308 13.04 -18.73 4.75
C GLU A 308 12.35 -17.49 4.14
N ALA A 309 12.21 -17.44 2.81
CA ALA A 309 11.51 -16.36 2.13
C ALA A 309 10.01 -16.31 2.50
N CYS A 310 9.36 -17.47 2.64
CA CYS A 310 7.97 -17.57 3.08
C CYS A 310 7.79 -17.06 4.51
N ALA A 311 8.68 -17.45 5.43
CA ALA A 311 8.67 -16.97 6.80
C ALA A 311 8.88 -15.45 6.89
N TRP A 312 9.81 -14.90 6.10
CA TRP A 312 10.02 -13.46 6.02
C TRP A 312 8.80 -12.73 5.46
N THR A 313 8.25 -13.23 4.35
CA THR A 313 7.09 -12.66 3.67
C THR A 313 5.89 -12.61 4.61
N ARG A 314 5.60 -13.71 5.32
CA ARG A 314 4.52 -13.79 6.32
C ARG A 314 4.70 -12.88 7.53
N GLY A 315 5.90 -12.35 7.75
CA GLY A 315 6.19 -11.35 8.78
C GLY A 315 5.89 -9.91 8.35
N LEU A 316 5.59 -9.66 7.07
CA LEU A 316 5.22 -8.34 6.58
C LEU A 316 3.78 -7.99 6.98
N LYS A 317 3.51 -6.68 7.13
CA LYS A 317 2.18 -6.18 7.49
C LYS A 317 1.17 -6.20 6.34
N GLY A 318 1.64 -6.33 5.10
CA GLY A 318 0.82 -6.22 3.89
C GLY A 318 1.23 -7.22 2.83
N ASP A 319 0.49 -7.21 1.73
CA ASP A 319 0.68 -8.14 0.62
C ASP A 319 2.07 -8.03 -0.01
N TYR A 320 2.52 -9.14 -0.60
CA TYR A 320 3.84 -9.28 -1.17
C TYR A 320 3.76 -9.53 -2.67
N ALA A 321 4.68 -8.90 -3.41
CA ALA A 321 4.96 -9.27 -4.78
C ALA A 321 6.44 -9.54 -5.02
N GLU A 322 6.72 -10.50 -5.88
CA GLU A 322 8.07 -10.74 -6.35
C GLU A 322 8.09 -10.91 -7.86
N ALA A 323 8.99 -10.21 -8.54
CA ALA A 323 9.35 -10.60 -9.91
C ALA A 323 10.63 -11.42 -9.88
N ASN A 324 10.57 -12.66 -10.37
CA ASN A 324 11.67 -13.61 -10.29
C ASN A 324 11.85 -14.33 -11.64
N VAL A 325 13.10 -14.57 -12.03
CA VAL A 325 13.50 -15.18 -13.31
C VAL A 325 14.22 -16.52 -13.12
N TYR A 326 14.20 -17.05 -11.90
CA TYR A 326 14.82 -18.32 -11.50
C TYR A 326 13.81 -19.31 -10.90
N LEU A 327 12.70 -18.81 -10.33
CA LEU A 327 11.66 -19.64 -9.70
C LEU A 327 10.92 -20.57 -10.67
N GLU A 328 10.99 -20.34 -11.98
CA GLU A 328 10.43 -21.26 -12.99
C GLU A 328 11.07 -22.65 -12.95
N MET A 329 12.25 -22.77 -12.34
CA MET A 329 12.95 -24.04 -12.18
C MET A 329 12.52 -24.82 -10.93
N PHE A 330 11.78 -24.17 -10.03
CA PHE A 330 11.36 -24.68 -8.72
C PHE A 330 9.85 -24.51 -8.49
N LEU A 331 9.04 -24.57 -9.57
CA LEU A 331 7.60 -24.34 -9.51
C LEU A 331 6.87 -25.30 -8.54
N PRO A 332 7.15 -26.63 -8.54
CA PRO A 332 6.52 -27.53 -7.58
C PRO A 332 6.89 -27.21 -6.13
N GLU A 333 8.16 -26.90 -5.87
CA GLU A 333 8.65 -26.53 -4.54
C GLU A 333 8.08 -25.18 -4.08
N LEU A 334 7.87 -24.24 -5.02
CA LEU A 334 7.20 -22.96 -4.75
C LEU A 334 5.75 -23.18 -4.33
N GLU A 335 5.00 -24.02 -5.05
CA GLU A 335 3.60 -24.34 -4.70
C GLU A 335 3.50 -25.06 -3.36
N GLU A 336 4.44 -25.95 -3.03
CA GLU A 336 4.47 -26.64 -1.73
C GLU A 336 4.66 -25.65 -0.56
N VAL A 337 5.56 -24.68 -0.71
CA VAL A 337 5.91 -23.73 0.35
C VAL A 337 4.96 -22.52 0.39
N PHE A 338 4.43 -22.12 -0.76
CA PHE A 338 3.47 -21.02 -0.95
C PHE A 338 2.19 -21.52 -1.65
N PRO A 339 1.37 -22.35 -0.99
CA PRO A 339 0.20 -22.96 -1.63
C PRO A 339 -0.88 -21.94 -2.03
N ASP A 340 -0.93 -20.79 -1.35
CA ASP A 340 -1.90 -19.73 -1.61
C ASP A 340 -1.35 -18.60 -2.50
N ALA A 341 -0.12 -18.73 -3.00
CA ALA A 341 0.47 -17.71 -3.84
C ALA A 341 -0.08 -17.74 -5.26
N LEU A 342 -0.13 -16.56 -5.88
CA LEU A 342 -0.60 -16.36 -7.24
C LEU A 342 0.58 -16.25 -8.21
N PRO A 343 0.92 -17.30 -9.00
CA PRO A 343 1.90 -17.19 -10.06
C PRO A 343 1.30 -16.47 -11.28
N VAL A 344 2.04 -15.50 -11.81
CA VAL A 344 1.67 -14.68 -12.97
C VAL A 344 2.80 -14.70 -13.98
N HIS A 345 2.50 -15.10 -15.22
CA HIS A 345 3.48 -15.09 -16.30
C HIS A 345 3.66 -13.66 -16.85
N LEU A 346 4.79 -13.02 -16.53
CA LEU A 346 5.20 -11.78 -17.19
C LEU A 346 5.88 -12.14 -18.52
N HIS A 347 5.12 -12.00 -19.60
CA HIS A 347 5.52 -12.39 -20.94
C HIS A 347 6.00 -11.18 -21.75
N ARG A 348 7.19 -11.29 -22.33
CA ARG A 348 7.73 -10.37 -23.32
C ARG A 348 7.88 -11.08 -24.66
N ASP A 349 7.73 -10.35 -25.76
CA ASP A 349 7.94 -10.88 -27.12
C ASP A 349 9.26 -11.66 -27.20
N PRO A 350 9.21 -12.98 -27.51
CA PRO A 350 10.40 -13.81 -27.55
C PRO A 350 11.52 -13.26 -28.44
N ARG A 351 11.18 -12.58 -29.55
CA ARG A 351 12.17 -11.98 -30.46
C ARG A 351 12.96 -10.87 -29.79
N ASP A 352 12.30 -10.08 -28.96
CA ASP A 352 12.93 -9.00 -28.22
C ASP A 352 13.74 -9.50 -27.02
N VAL A 353 13.30 -10.59 -26.38
CA VAL A 353 14.07 -11.27 -25.35
C VAL A 353 15.35 -11.85 -25.95
N VAL A 354 15.25 -12.62 -27.04
CA VAL A 354 16.40 -13.18 -27.77
C VAL A 354 17.37 -12.06 -28.15
N ARG A 355 16.89 -11.00 -28.80
CA ARG A 355 17.71 -9.83 -29.15
C ARG A 355 18.40 -9.23 -27.93
N SER A 356 17.69 -9.08 -26.81
CA SER A 356 18.27 -8.48 -25.60
C SER A 356 19.33 -9.35 -24.95
N ILE A 357 19.23 -10.67 -25.07
CA ILE A 357 20.20 -11.62 -24.52
C ILE A 357 21.43 -11.70 -25.44
N MET A 358 21.22 -11.78 -26.77
CA MET A 358 22.30 -11.79 -27.76
C MET A 358 23.20 -10.54 -27.66
N ASN A 359 22.63 -9.36 -27.45
CA ASN A 359 23.38 -8.11 -27.25
C ASN A 359 24.17 -8.05 -25.93
N ARG A 360 24.23 -9.14 -25.18
CA ARG A 360 24.95 -9.26 -23.90
C ARG A 360 25.87 -10.48 -23.88
N ASP A 361 26.01 -11.16 -25.02
CA ASP A 361 26.86 -12.32 -25.23
C ASP A 361 26.70 -13.45 -24.19
N TRP A 362 25.51 -13.60 -23.59
CA TRP A 362 25.26 -14.51 -22.45
C TRP A 362 25.98 -15.86 -22.59
N TYR A 363 25.71 -16.63 -23.64
CA TYR A 363 26.29 -17.97 -23.78
C TYR A 363 27.70 -18.02 -24.42
N ASP A 364 28.23 -16.88 -24.90
CA ASP A 364 29.56 -16.79 -25.52
C ASP A 364 30.56 -15.93 -24.70
N THR A 365 30.17 -15.42 -23.52
CA THR A 365 31.08 -14.66 -22.67
C THR A 365 32.17 -15.59 -22.09
N PRO A 366 33.48 -15.34 -22.33
CA PRO A 366 34.58 -16.25 -21.95
C PRO A 366 34.70 -16.53 -20.44
N GLU A 367 34.10 -15.69 -19.61
CA GLU A 367 34.18 -15.69 -18.15
C GLU A 367 32.80 -15.91 -17.48
N ASP A 368 31.79 -16.34 -18.27
CA ASP A 368 30.39 -16.44 -17.85
C ASP A 368 29.75 -17.78 -18.26
N SER A 369 29.84 -18.79 -17.39
CA SER A 369 29.04 -20.02 -17.48
C SER A 369 27.67 -19.89 -16.76
N ARG A 370 27.22 -18.66 -16.47
CA ARG A 370 26.19 -18.34 -15.45
C ARG A 370 24.74 -18.43 -15.99
N HIS A 371 24.48 -19.23 -17.05
CA HIS A 371 23.20 -19.23 -17.76
C HIS A 371 22.47 -20.58 -17.70
N PRO A 372 21.12 -20.58 -17.72
CA PRO A 372 20.34 -21.82 -17.67
C PRO A 372 20.67 -22.77 -18.84
N VAL A 373 20.87 -24.03 -18.51
CA VAL A 373 21.01 -25.14 -19.48
C VAL A 373 19.65 -25.79 -19.67
N MET A 374 19.21 -25.92 -20.91
CA MET A 374 17.91 -26.54 -21.23
C MET A 374 18.08 -28.04 -21.47
N ASP A 375 17.10 -28.82 -21.02
CA ASP A 375 17.01 -30.25 -21.31
C ASP A 375 16.62 -30.48 -22.78
N VAL A 376 17.61 -30.36 -23.65
CA VAL A 376 17.53 -30.51 -25.10
C VAL A 376 18.74 -31.32 -25.55
N GLU A 377 18.51 -32.30 -26.41
CA GLU A 377 19.57 -33.16 -26.93
C GLU A 377 20.65 -32.33 -27.65
N GLY A 378 21.91 -32.52 -27.27
CA GLY A 378 23.04 -31.82 -27.87
C GLY A 378 23.17 -30.33 -27.51
N PHE A 379 22.53 -29.86 -26.43
CA PHE A 379 22.52 -28.43 -26.04
C PHE A 379 23.91 -27.79 -26.03
N ASP A 380 24.94 -28.47 -25.51
CA ASP A 380 26.29 -27.93 -25.43
C ASP A 380 26.89 -27.58 -26.80
N GLY A 381 26.52 -28.34 -27.84
CA GLY A 381 26.98 -28.15 -29.22
C GLY A 381 26.23 -27.07 -30.00
N LEU A 382 25.15 -26.52 -29.44
CA LEU A 382 24.36 -25.47 -30.06
C LEU A 382 25.12 -24.13 -30.07
N SER A 383 24.87 -23.32 -31.11
CA SER A 383 25.31 -21.93 -31.15
C SER A 383 24.66 -21.10 -30.04
N GLN A 384 25.25 -19.96 -29.68
CA GLN A 384 24.63 -19.03 -28.72
C GLN A 384 23.19 -18.67 -29.14
N PHE A 385 22.94 -18.41 -30.43
CA PHE A 385 21.59 -18.06 -30.89
C PHE A 385 20.57 -19.19 -30.64
N GLU A 386 20.94 -20.44 -30.92
CA GLU A 386 20.10 -21.60 -30.65
C GLU A 386 19.86 -21.82 -29.15
N LYS A 387 20.91 -21.70 -28.32
CA LYS A 387 20.80 -21.80 -26.85
C LYS A 387 19.83 -20.77 -26.29
N VAL A 388 19.92 -19.52 -26.76
CA VAL A 388 19.01 -18.44 -26.35
C VAL A 388 17.58 -18.72 -26.82
N CYS A 389 17.37 -19.19 -28.05
CA CYS A 389 16.03 -19.54 -28.53
C CYS A 389 15.40 -20.65 -27.68
N TRP A 390 16.15 -21.71 -27.36
CA TRP A 390 15.68 -22.79 -26.51
C TRP A 390 15.37 -22.33 -25.09
N TYR A 391 16.21 -21.51 -24.48
CA TYR A 391 15.93 -20.92 -23.16
C TYR A 391 14.60 -20.16 -23.17
N VAL A 392 14.43 -19.24 -24.12
CA VAL A 392 13.22 -18.41 -24.21
C VAL A 392 11.99 -19.28 -24.46
N ARG A 393 12.08 -20.28 -25.33
CA ARG A 393 10.98 -21.22 -25.60
C ARG A 393 10.61 -22.03 -24.36
N ARG A 394 11.56 -22.76 -23.78
CA ARG A 394 11.30 -23.70 -22.68
C ARG A 394 10.78 -23.01 -21.43
N THR A 395 11.35 -21.86 -21.07
CA THR A 395 10.83 -21.07 -19.94
C THR A 395 9.41 -20.58 -20.21
N ASN A 396 9.12 -20.06 -21.40
CA ASN A 396 7.76 -19.60 -21.72
C ASN A 396 6.76 -20.75 -21.81
N GLU A 397 7.10 -21.90 -22.37
CA GLU A 397 6.24 -23.10 -22.39
C GLU A 397 5.87 -23.48 -20.95
N LYS A 398 6.87 -23.69 -20.09
CA LYS A 398 6.64 -24.03 -18.67
C LYS A 398 5.75 -23.01 -17.95
N LEU A 399 6.04 -21.72 -18.10
CA LEU A 399 5.25 -20.67 -17.43
C LEU A 399 3.85 -20.53 -18.00
N SER A 400 3.65 -20.81 -19.30
CA SER A 400 2.31 -20.80 -19.92
C SER A 400 1.46 -21.95 -19.42
N ASP A 401 2.06 -23.11 -19.19
CA ASP A 401 1.37 -24.30 -18.68
C ASP A 401 1.05 -24.16 -17.19
N TRP A 402 1.92 -23.48 -16.42
CA TRP A 402 1.80 -23.36 -14.97
C TRP A 402 0.97 -22.16 -14.51
N CYS A 403 1.12 -20.99 -15.14
CA CYS A 403 0.47 -19.76 -14.69
C CYS A 403 -0.89 -19.60 -15.36
N GLU A 404 -1.96 -19.47 -14.57
CA GLU A 404 -3.29 -19.17 -15.12
C GLU A 404 -3.44 -17.72 -15.62
N ARG A 405 -2.55 -16.82 -15.18
CA ARG A 405 -2.61 -15.38 -15.48
C ARG A 405 -1.35 -14.96 -16.21
N ARG A 406 -1.51 -14.05 -17.16
CA ARG A 406 -0.40 -13.49 -17.95
C ARG A 406 -0.49 -11.97 -18.05
N VAL A 407 0.66 -11.32 -17.92
CA VAL A 407 0.86 -9.89 -18.19
C VAL A 407 1.78 -9.73 -19.39
N SER A 408 1.39 -8.95 -20.40
CA SER A 408 2.25 -8.60 -21.54
C SER A 408 3.12 -7.41 -21.20
N PHE A 409 4.44 -7.57 -21.32
CA PHE A 409 5.41 -6.50 -21.08
C PHE A 409 5.17 -5.29 -22.00
N GLU A 410 4.96 -5.53 -23.30
CA GLU A 410 4.80 -4.48 -24.30
C GLU A 410 3.58 -3.60 -24.00
N ARG A 411 2.46 -4.24 -23.66
CA ARG A 411 1.24 -3.53 -23.26
C ARG A 411 1.42 -2.85 -21.92
N MET A 412 2.02 -3.52 -20.94
CA MET A 412 2.26 -2.98 -19.59
C MET A 412 3.02 -1.65 -19.63
N VAL A 413 4.04 -1.51 -20.50
CA VAL A 413 4.83 -0.28 -20.58
C VAL A 413 4.27 0.78 -21.52
N ALA A 414 3.35 0.41 -22.43
CA ALA A 414 2.80 1.31 -23.44
C ALA A 414 1.37 1.79 -23.13
N ASP A 415 0.61 1.02 -22.34
CA ASP A 415 -0.82 1.19 -22.10
C ASP A 415 -1.11 1.15 -20.59
N ARG A 416 -1.31 2.33 -20.00
CA ARG A 416 -1.59 2.49 -18.57
C ARG A 416 -2.95 1.92 -18.19
N VAL A 417 -3.93 1.97 -19.08
CA VAL A 417 -5.27 1.43 -18.85
C VAL A 417 -5.16 -0.10 -18.76
N TYR A 418 -4.46 -0.71 -19.71
CA TYR A 418 -4.16 -2.15 -19.63
C TYR A 418 -3.47 -2.53 -18.31
N LEU A 419 -2.46 -1.75 -17.89
CA LEU A 419 -1.76 -2.05 -16.64
C LEU A 419 -2.70 -1.98 -15.42
N ALA A 420 -3.51 -0.92 -15.33
CA ALA A 420 -4.47 -0.76 -14.25
C ALA A 420 -5.51 -1.89 -14.25
N GLU A 421 -6.04 -2.27 -15.41
CA GLU A 421 -7.02 -3.36 -15.56
C GLU A 421 -6.41 -4.72 -15.17
N VAL A 422 -5.21 -5.03 -15.66
CA VAL A 422 -4.60 -6.34 -15.40
C VAL A 422 -4.20 -6.47 -13.93
N LEU A 423 -3.60 -5.44 -13.32
CA LEU A 423 -3.30 -5.44 -11.88
C LEU A 423 -4.58 -5.46 -11.04
N GLY A 424 -5.61 -4.70 -11.43
CA GLY A 424 -6.92 -4.72 -10.79
C GLY A 424 -7.56 -6.11 -10.82
N SER A 425 -7.41 -6.86 -11.92
CA SER A 425 -7.89 -8.26 -12.02
C SER A 425 -7.12 -9.23 -11.12
N LEU A 426 -5.89 -8.86 -10.73
CA LEU A 426 -5.08 -9.55 -9.73
C LEU A 426 -5.33 -8.99 -8.32
N ASN A 427 -6.34 -8.13 -8.14
CA ASN A 427 -6.65 -7.44 -6.90
C ASN A 427 -5.42 -6.69 -6.35
N ILE A 428 -4.72 -5.98 -7.24
CA ILE A 428 -3.60 -5.08 -6.94
C ILE A 428 -4.01 -3.68 -7.43
N PRO A 429 -4.32 -2.74 -6.52
CA PRO A 429 -4.65 -1.39 -6.93
C PRO A 429 -3.39 -0.64 -7.39
N ILE A 430 -3.54 0.22 -8.39
CA ILE A 430 -2.48 1.15 -8.84
C ILE A 430 -2.84 2.58 -8.47
N PHE A 431 -1.93 3.23 -7.76
CA PHE A 431 -2.05 4.62 -7.33
C PHE A 431 -1.50 5.53 -8.43
N GLU A 432 -2.35 5.94 -9.38
CA GLU A 432 -1.97 6.65 -10.61
C GLU A 432 -1.05 7.86 -10.36
N ARG A 433 -1.30 8.63 -9.30
CA ARG A 433 -0.46 9.77 -8.93
C ARG A 433 0.97 9.35 -8.62
N LEU A 434 1.13 8.27 -7.86
CA LEU A 434 2.43 7.73 -7.46
C LEU A 434 3.10 6.98 -8.62
N ALA A 435 2.30 6.31 -9.46
CA ALA A 435 2.77 5.59 -10.64
C ALA A 435 3.32 6.51 -11.73
N ARG A 436 2.84 7.76 -11.81
CA ARG A 436 3.16 8.72 -12.88
C ARG A 436 4.67 8.85 -13.13
N ALA A 437 5.46 8.95 -12.07
CA ALA A 437 6.91 9.12 -12.18
C ALA A 437 7.64 7.83 -12.61
N GLU A 438 7.04 6.66 -12.45
CA GLU A 438 7.64 5.37 -12.81
C GLU A 438 7.36 4.97 -14.27
N PHE A 439 6.24 5.43 -14.85
CA PHE A 439 5.86 5.11 -16.23
C PHE A 439 6.92 5.52 -17.27
N ASP A 440 7.59 6.66 -17.09
CA ASP A 440 8.55 7.18 -18.06
C ASP A 440 9.98 6.63 -17.86
N LYS A 441 10.21 5.82 -16.82
CA LYS A 441 11.55 5.32 -16.48
C LYS A 441 11.92 4.12 -17.34
N LYS A 442 13.04 4.22 -18.05
CA LYS A 442 13.68 3.08 -18.74
C LYS A 442 14.76 2.47 -17.84
N ILE A 443 14.60 1.20 -17.48
CA ILE A 443 15.54 0.46 -16.62
C ILE A 443 16.25 -0.63 -17.42
N ASN A 444 17.54 -0.84 -17.14
CA ASN A 444 18.37 -1.88 -17.76
C ASN A 444 18.42 -1.80 -19.30
N VAL A 445 18.54 -0.59 -19.85
CA VAL A 445 18.75 -0.34 -21.28
C VAL A 445 20.00 -1.11 -21.75
N ASN A 446 19.96 -1.68 -22.95
CA ASN A 446 21.14 -2.35 -23.50
C ASN A 446 22.22 -1.32 -23.84
N TYR A 447 23.46 -1.67 -23.54
CA TYR A 447 24.64 -0.85 -23.86
C TYR A 447 25.22 -1.18 -25.23
N ASP A 448 24.86 -2.35 -25.77
CA ASP A 448 25.21 -2.81 -27.11
C ASP A 448 23.93 -3.11 -27.92
N TYR A 449 23.98 -2.79 -29.21
CA TYR A 449 22.93 -2.98 -30.21
C TYR A 449 23.47 -3.68 -31.47
N THR A 450 24.60 -4.39 -31.35
CA THR A 450 25.24 -5.18 -32.41
C THR A 450 24.31 -6.24 -32.99
N PHE A 451 23.53 -6.93 -32.15
CA PHE A 451 22.53 -7.89 -32.61
C PHE A 451 21.24 -7.18 -33.04
N PRO A 452 20.82 -7.33 -34.31
CA PRO A 452 19.83 -6.45 -34.91
C PRO A 452 18.38 -6.79 -34.50
N GLU A 453 17.45 -5.89 -34.84
CA GLU A 453 16.02 -6.14 -34.70
C GLU A 453 15.55 -7.28 -35.61
N TYR A 454 14.47 -7.95 -35.23
CA TYR A 454 13.93 -9.12 -35.93
C TYR A 454 13.80 -8.93 -37.45
N ALA A 455 13.37 -7.74 -37.90
CA ALA A 455 13.24 -7.42 -39.32
C ALA A 455 14.55 -7.67 -40.11
N ARG A 456 15.70 -7.42 -39.47
CA ARG A 456 17.05 -7.51 -40.06
C ARG A 456 17.79 -8.81 -39.71
N TRP A 457 17.15 -9.76 -39.03
CA TRP A 457 17.75 -11.09 -38.85
C TRP A 457 17.97 -11.79 -40.20
N SER A 458 19.03 -12.59 -40.29
CA SER A 458 19.34 -13.39 -41.48
C SER A 458 18.24 -14.41 -41.74
N ALA A 459 18.15 -14.93 -42.98
CA ALA A 459 17.19 -15.97 -43.32
C ALA A 459 17.39 -17.24 -42.46
N GLY A 460 18.65 -17.60 -42.19
CA GLY A 460 19.00 -18.72 -41.30
C GLY A 460 18.52 -18.48 -39.87
N GLN A 461 18.77 -17.29 -39.30
CA GLN A 461 18.31 -16.95 -37.94
C GLN A 461 16.79 -17.00 -37.81
N LYS A 462 16.06 -16.49 -38.81
CA LYS A 462 14.59 -16.55 -38.81
C LYS A 462 14.08 -17.98 -38.94
N ALA A 463 14.73 -18.81 -39.76
CA ALA A 463 14.38 -20.23 -39.88
C ALA A 463 14.60 -20.96 -38.55
N THR A 464 15.80 -20.83 -37.95
CA THR A 464 16.12 -21.43 -36.65
C THR A 464 15.18 -20.97 -35.54
N PHE A 465 14.84 -19.68 -35.47
CA PHE A 465 13.91 -19.14 -34.46
C PHE A 465 12.45 -19.61 -34.64
N HIS A 466 12.04 -19.99 -35.84
CA HIS A 466 10.68 -20.53 -36.06
C HIS A 466 10.62 -22.05 -35.96
N GLU A 467 11.76 -22.72 -36.17
CA GLU A 467 11.93 -24.15 -35.96
C GLU A 467 11.95 -24.51 -34.47
N ILE A 468 12.70 -23.72 -33.68
CA ILE A 468 12.67 -23.72 -32.22
C ILE A 468 11.48 -22.88 -31.79
#